data_AF-A0A967YS52-F1
#
_entry.id   AF-A0A967YS52-F1
#
_cell.length_a   1.000
_cell.length_b   1.000
_cell.length_c   1.000
_cell.angle_alpha   90.00
_cell.angle_beta   90.00
_cell.angle_gamma   90.00
#
_symmetry.space_group_name_H-M   'P 1'
#
loop_
_entity.id
_entity.type
_entity.pdbx_description
1 polymer ?
#
loop_
_entity_poly.entity_id
_entity_poly.type
_entity_poly.pdbx_seq_one_letter_code
_entity_poly.pdbx_strand_id
1 'polypeptide(L)' 'EKSFEWGERIPIGIFYKEERPTYRDSLPHIKGVPLTKLPVEDIEITVTLETMM' A
#
# COMPACT_ATOMS: atom_id res chain seq x y z
N GLU A 1 11.46 3.62 24.45
CA GLU A 1 11.37 4.19 25.82
C GLU A 1 10.20 5.15 25.98
N LYS A 2 10.10 6.23 25.18
CA LYS A 2 8.95 7.17 25.21
C LYS A 2 7.56 6.51 25.14
N SER A 3 7.41 5.43 24.37
CA SER A 3 6.16 4.67 24.24
C SER A 3 5.69 3.98 25.53
N PHE A 4 6.56 3.86 26.54
CA PHE A 4 6.27 3.22 27.82
C PHE A 4 6.00 4.23 28.95
N GLU A 5 6.06 5.54 28.68
CA GLU A 5 5.77 6.56 29.70
C GLU A 5 4.25 6.73 29.88
N TRP A 6 3.77 6.63 31.13
CA TRP A 6 2.38 6.84 31.53
C TRP A 6 2.33 7.33 32.99
N GLY A 7 1.25 8.03 33.38
CA GLY A 7 1.07 8.54 34.74
C GLY A 7 1.50 10.00 34.89
N GLU A 8 2.51 10.28 35.72
CA GLU A 8 2.94 11.64 36.07
C GLU A 8 3.36 12.51 34.88
N ARG A 9 3.77 11.88 33.77
CA ARG A 9 4.07 12.55 32.51
C ARG A 9 3.50 11.77 31.33
N ILE A 10 2.71 12.46 30.51
CA ILE A 10 2.19 11.92 29.25
C ILE A 10 3.08 12.45 28.11
N PRO A 11 3.77 11.56 27.36
CA PRO A 11 4.60 11.98 26.25
C PRO A 11 3.73 12.41 25.06
N ILE A 12 4.05 13.56 24.45
CA ILE A 12 3.34 14.13 23.30
C ILE A 12 4.30 14.41 22.15
N GLY A 13 3.79 14.40 20.92
CA GLY A 13 4.55 14.65 19.70
C GLY A 13 4.84 13.39 18.88
N ILE A 14 5.81 13.48 17.96
CA ILE A 14 6.19 12.37 17.06
C ILE A 14 7.28 11.53 17.72
N PHE A 15 7.01 10.26 17.96
CA PHE A 15 7.93 9.37 18.68
C PHE A 15 8.85 8.64 17.71
N TYR A 16 8.36 8.43 16.49
CA TYR A 16 9.09 7.77 15.42
C TYR A 16 8.62 8.31 14.08
N LYS A 17 9.58 8.59 13.20
CA LYS A 17 9.31 8.94 11.80
C LYS A 17 10.44 8.36 10.96
N GLU A 18 10.06 7.57 9.98
CA GLU A 18 10.98 7.04 8.98
C GLU A 18 10.22 6.92 7.66
N GLU A 19 10.89 7.31 6.57
CA GLU A 19 10.36 7.12 5.23
C GLU A 19 10.70 5.69 4.77
N ARG A 20 9.68 4.90 4.48
CA ARG A 20 9.80 3.53 3.95
C ARG A 20 8.90 3.37 2.73
N PRO A 21 9.18 2.41 1.84
CA PRO A 21 8.24 2.06 0.78
C PRO A 21 6.87 1.77 1.37
N THR A 22 5.84 2.36 0.76
CA THR A 22 4.45 2.06 1.06
C THR A 22 4.06 0.73 0.43
N TYR A 23 2.97 0.13 0.89
CA TYR A 23 2.40 -1.05 0.24
C TYR A 23 2.05 -0.80 -1.24
N ARG A 24 1.74 0.45 -1.61
CA ARG A 24 1.46 0.81 -3.01
C ARG A 24 2.70 0.73 -3.90
N ASP A 25 3.88 0.98 -3.34
CA ASP A 25 5.13 0.96 -4.11
C ASP A 25 5.49 -0.45 -4.60
N SER A 26 4.97 -1.50 -3.96
CA SER A 26 5.15 -2.89 -4.41
C SER A 26 4.12 -3.35 -5.45
N LEU A 27 3.17 -2.51 -5.86
CA LEU A 27 2.10 -2.86 -6.79
C LEU A 27 2.27 -2.13 -8.15
N PRO A 28 3.16 -2.60 -9.03
CA PRO A 28 3.48 -1.89 -10.28
C PRO A 28 2.29 -1.80 -11.25
N HIS A 29 1.37 -2.76 -11.22
CA HIS A 29 0.18 -2.82 -12.10
C HIS A 29 -0.85 -1.70 -11.84
N ILE A 30 -0.76 -1.03 -10.68
CA ILE A 30 -1.59 0.14 -10.35
C ILE A 30 -0.75 1.42 -10.17
N LYS A 31 0.46 1.46 -10.74
CA LYS A 31 1.33 2.63 -10.63
C LYS A 31 0.67 3.84 -11.30
N GLY A 32 0.61 4.97 -10.58
CA GLY A 32 0.03 6.21 -11.08
C GLY A 32 -1.50 6.29 -11.09
N VAL A 33 -2.23 5.19 -10.89
CA VAL A 33 -3.71 5.17 -10.89
C VAL A 33 -4.28 4.37 -9.71
N PRO A 34 -5.34 4.83 -9.02
CA PRO A 34 -6.02 4.01 -8.02
C PRO A 34 -6.68 2.78 -8.66
N LEU A 35 -6.71 1.65 -7.96
CA LEU A 35 -7.36 0.42 -8.43
C LEU A 35 -8.82 0.65 -8.86
N THR A 36 -9.54 1.51 -8.15
CA THR A 36 -10.94 1.86 -8.44
C THR A 36 -11.17 2.59 -9.75
N LYS A 37 -10.10 3.06 -10.42
CA LYS A 37 -10.17 3.74 -11.71
C LYS A 37 -9.64 2.87 -12.86
N LEU A 38 -9.20 1.64 -12.57
CA LEU A 38 -8.83 0.72 -13.63
C LEU A 38 -10.08 0.22 -14.36
N PRO A 39 -10.01 0.01 -15.68
CA PRO A 39 -11.10 -0.60 -16.42
C PRO A 39 -11.34 -2.02 -15.91
N VAL A 40 -12.61 -2.38 -15.75
CA VAL A 40 -13.06 -3.72 -15.31
C VAL A 40 -13.90 -4.43 -16.38
N GLU A 41 -14.23 -3.72 -17.45
CA GLU A 41 -14.99 -4.21 -18.60
C GLU A 41 -14.05 -4.32 -19.81
N ASP A 42 -14.43 -5.17 -20.78
CA ASP A 42 -13.72 -5.37 -22.06
C ASP A 42 -12.23 -5.75 -21.93
N ILE A 43 -11.88 -6.49 -20.87
CA ILE A 43 -10.52 -7.00 -20.67
C ILE A 43 -10.32 -8.26 -21.53
N GLU A 44 -9.41 -8.18 -22.49
CA GLU A 44 -9.04 -9.33 -23.31
C GLU A 44 -8.08 -10.26 -22.54
N ILE A 45 -8.55 -11.48 -22.24
CA ILE A 45 -7.80 -12.48 -21.46
C ILE A 45 -7.54 -13.79 -22.23
N THR A 46 -8.01 -13.91 -23.47
CA THR A 46 -7.95 -15.15 -24.27
C THR A 46 -6.52 -15.68 -24.40
N VAL A 47 -5.57 -14.80 -24.74
CA VAL A 47 -4.14 -15.15 -24.86
C VAL A 47 -3.60 -15.72 -23.55
N THR A 48 -3.98 -15.13 -22.41
CA THR A 48 -3.54 -15.61 -21.09
C THR A 48 -4.11 -16.98 -20.78
N LEU A 49 -5.39 -17.22 -21.09
CA LEU A 49 -6.04 -18.52 -20.89
C LEU A 49 -5.40 -19.61 -21.76
N GLU A 50 -5.12 -19.32 -23.03
CA GLU A 50 -4.47 -20.25 -23.95
C GLU A 50 -3.04 -20.59 -23.53
N THR A 51 -2.31 -19.62 -22.98
CA THR A 51 -0.92 -19.82 -22.51
C THR A 51 -0.84 -20.68 -21.23
N MET A 52 -1.93 -20.77 -20.46
CA MET A 52 -1.99 -21.52 -19.21
C MET A 52 -2.45 -22.98 -19.35
N MET A 53 -2.99 -23.36 -20.52
CA MET A 53 -3.38 -24.75 -20.86
C MET A 53 -2.21 -25.51 -21.49
#